data_AF-M7PK24-F1
#
_entry.id   AF-M7PK24-F1
#
_cell.length_a   1.000
_cell.length_b   1.000
_cell.length_c   1.000
_cell.angle_alpha   90.00
_cell.angle_beta   90.00
_cell.angle_gamma   90.00
#
_symmetry.space_group_name_H-M   'P 1'
#
loop_
_entity.id
_entity.type
_entity.pdbx_description
1 polymer ?
#
loop_
_entity_poly.entity_id
_entity_poly.type
_entity_poly.pdbx_seq_one_letter_code
_entity_poly.pdbx_strand_id
1 'polypeptide(L)'
;MKPALIFALSLSATTALASENYFECMQAATQDGVVYDTELPLAIYCTTQHFDTAPIAFQARAMELNIEDMKQNDPAFRAYYETVRRNSTLDIYTDAQVIELYLDKREVIKD
;
A
#
# COMPACT_ATOMS: atom_id res chain seq x y z
N MET A 1 38.57 -8.47 49.46
CA MET A 1 37.52 -9.22 48.73
C MET A 1 36.88 -8.27 47.74
N LYS A 2 37.01 -8.50 46.43
CA LYS A 2 36.49 -7.62 45.36
C LYS A 2 35.04 -8.04 45.01
N PRO A 3 34.07 -7.13 44.93
CA PRO A 3 32.79 -7.46 44.30
C PRO A 3 32.98 -7.41 42.78
N ALA A 4 32.75 -8.55 42.11
CA ALA A 4 32.62 -8.61 40.67
C ALA A 4 31.28 -7.96 40.28
N LEU A 5 31.33 -6.79 39.66
CA LEU A 5 30.18 -6.12 39.10
C LEU A 5 29.77 -6.87 37.82
N ILE A 6 28.73 -7.70 37.90
CA ILE A 6 28.15 -8.36 36.73
C ILE A 6 27.33 -7.31 35.98
N PHE A 7 27.89 -6.84 34.87
CA PHE A 7 27.22 -5.94 33.94
C PHE A 7 26.19 -6.76 33.15
N ALA A 8 24.91 -6.69 33.56
CA ALA A 8 23.81 -7.29 32.81
C ALA A 8 23.65 -6.52 31.49
N LEU A 9 24.09 -7.12 30.39
CA LEU A 9 23.72 -6.67 29.04
C LEU A 9 22.22 -6.94 28.85
N SER A 10 21.39 -5.92 29.10
CA SER A 10 20.03 -5.92 28.61
C SER A 10 20.07 -5.72 27.10
N LEU A 11 19.98 -6.82 26.36
CA LEU A 11 19.81 -6.84 24.92
C LEU A 11 18.39 -6.33 24.63
N SER A 12 18.22 -5.00 24.52
CA SER A 12 16.99 -4.40 24.03
C SER A 12 16.87 -4.78 22.55
N ALA A 13 16.17 -5.86 22.25
CA ALA A 13 15.75 -6.16 20.90
C ALA A 13 14.82 -5.04 20.46
N THR A 14 15.31 -4.11 19.64
CA THR A 14 14.45 -3.21 18.88
C THR A 14 13.67 -4.06 17.88
N THR A 15 12.48 -4.50 18.28
CA THR A 15 11.49 -4.98 17.33
C THR A 15 11.16 -3.81 16.43
N ALA A 16 11.68 -3.79 15.21
CA ALA A 16 11.06 -3.00 14.15
C ALA A 16 9.63 -3.51 14.06
N LEU A 17 8.67 -2.70 14.53
CA LEU A 17 7.26 -3.02 14.38
C LEU A 17 7.00 -3.06 12.88
N ALA A 18 6.88 -4.28 12.33
CA ALA A 18 6.29 -4.45 11.02
C ALA A 18 4.86 -3.92 11.13
N SER A 19 4.59 -2.76 10.54
CA SER A 19 3.25 -2.14 10.52
C SER A 19 2.21 -3.15 10.05
N GLU A 20 1.07 -3.25 10.71
CA GLU A 20 0.01 -4.21 10.36
C GLU A 20 -1.00 -3.61 9.34
N ASN A 21 -1.01 -2.29 9.19
CA ASN A 21 -1.88 -1.58 8.26
C ASN A 21 -1.28 -0.26 7.76
N TYR A 22 -1.98 0.37 6.82
CA TYR A 22 -1.60 1.63 6.18
C TYR A 22 -1.36 2.75 7.19
N PHE A 23 -2.25 2.91 8.18
CA PHE A 23 -2.16 4.01 9.14
C PHE A 23 -0.98 3.84 10.09
N GLU A 24 -0.68 2.61 10.51
CA GLU A 24 0.50 2.30 11.29
C GLU A 24 1.79 2.53 10.51
N CYS A 25 1.81 2.17 9.22
CA CYS A 25 2.94 2.49 8.34
C CYS A 25 3.17 4.00 8.23
N MET A 26 2.09 4.78 8.01
CA MET A 26 2.16 6.24 7.95
C MET A 26 2.63 6.84 9.29
N GLN A 27 2.19 6.27 10.41
CA GLN A 27 2.54 6.73 11.74
C GLN A 27 4.00 6.41 12.09
N ALA A 28 4.48 5.21 11.80
CA ALA A 28 5.87 4.82 12.02
C ALA A 28 6.83 5.72 11.23
N ALA A 29 6.53 5.92 9.94
CA ALA A 29 7.37 6.76 9.07
C ALA A 29 7.37 8.25 9.48
N THR A 30 6.28 8.76 10.07
CA THR A 30 6.23 10.13 10.61
C THR A 30 6.94 10.27 11.96
N GLN A 31 6.97 9.21 12.79
CA GLN A 31 7.69 9.19 14.08
C GLN A 31 9.20 9.04 13.91
N ASP A 32 9.67 8.30 12.91
CA ASP A 32 11.11 8.09 12.64
C ASP A 32 11.80 9.29 11.96
N GLY A 33 11.09 10.39 11.75
CA GLY A 33 11.65 11.62 11.16
C GLY A 33 12.06 11.45 9.69
N VAL A 34 11.57 10.42 9.01
CA VAL A 34 11.82 10.21 7.59
C VAL A 34 10.93 11.17 6.80
N VAL A 35 11.48 12.35 6.48
CA VAL A 35 10.82 13.31 5.61
C VAL A 35 10.91 12.82 4.17
N TYR A 36 9.86 12.16 3.71
CA TYR A 36 9.64 12.00 2.28
C TYR A 36 9.21 13.38 1.74
N ASP A 37 9.98 13.94 0.80
CA ASP A 37 9.83 15.31 0.28
C ASP A 37 8.58 15.50 -0.62
N THR A 38 7.53 14.74 -0.36
CA THR A 38 6.19 14.86 -0.93
C THR A 38 5.27 13.98 -0.07
N GLU A 39 4.01 14.38 0.10
CA GLU A 39 3.02 13.52 0.80
C GLU A 39 2.77 12.20 0.03
N LEU A 40 3.04 12.21 -1.29
CA LEU A 40 2.79 11.09 -2.18
C LEU A 40 3.74 9.89 -1.99
N PRO A 41 5.08 10.01 -1.95
CA PRO A 41 5.97 8.84 -1.86
C PRO A 41 5.73 7.99 -0.62
N LEU A 42 5.50 8.61 0.54
CA LEU A 42 5.21 7.85 1.76
C LEU A 42 3.81 7.20 1.68
N ALA A 43 2.79 7.95 1.27
CA ALA A 43 1.44 7.41 1.13
C ALA A 43 1.38 6.27 0.10
N ILE A 44 2.08 6.40 -1.02
CA ILE A 44 2.17 5.35 -2.04
C ILE A 44 2.97 4.16 -1.51
N TYR A 45 4.10 4.38 -0.84
CA TYR A 45 4.86 3.30 -0.19
C TYR A 45 3.97 2.52 0.78
N CYS A 46 3.34 3.19 1.74
CA CYS A 46 2.46 2.54 2.71
C CYS A 46 1.25 1.87 2.05
N THR A 47 0.74 2.42 0.95
CA THR A 47 -0.33 1.77 0.17
C THR A 47 0.15 0.51 -0.51
N THR A 48 1.36 0.48 -1.08
CA THR A 48 1.88 -0.76 -1.71
C THR A 48 2.09 -1.88 -0.69
N GLN A 49 2.42 -1.55 0.56
CA GLN A 49 2.59 -2.54 1.62
C GLN A 49 1.24 -2.97 2.23
N HIS A 50 0.27 -2.06 2.32
CA HIS A 50 -0.98 -2.23 3.07
C HIS A 50 -2.22 -1.83 2.28
N PHE A 51 -2.30 -2.33 1.05
CA PHE A 51 -3.25 -1.87 0.02
C PHE A 51 -4.71 -1.84 0.51
N ASP A 52 -5.20 -2.93 1.09
CA ASP A 52 -6.61 -3.08 1.46
C ASP A 52 -7.06 -2.18 2.61
N THR A 53 -6.11 -1.60 3.36
CA THR A 53 -6.37 -0.70 4.49
C THR A 53 -6.09 0.77 4.15
N ALA A 54 -5.53 1.04 2.98
CA ALA A 54 -5.25 2.39 2.52
C ALA A 54 -6.55 3.08 2.03
N PRO A 55 -6.67 4.42 2.14
CA PRO A 55 -7.76 5.15 1.50
C PRO A 55 -7.84 4.88 -0.01
N ILE A 56 -9.05 4.77 -0.56
CA ILE A 56 -9.32 4.43 -1.97
C ILE A 56 -8.56 5.34 -2.94
N ALA A 57 -8.45 6.63 -2.65
CA ALA A 57 -7.71 7.57 -3.50
C ALA A 57 -6.21 7.19 -3.63
N PHE A 58 -5.61 6.67 -2.55
CA PHE A 58 -4.22 6.23 -2.59
C PHE A 58 -4.07 4.85 -3.23
N GLN A 59 -5.04 3.95 -3.00
CA GLN A 59 -5.13 2.67 -3.73
C GLN A 59 -5.15 2.93 -5.25
N ALA A 60 -6.03 3.82 -5.71
CA ALA A 60 -6.16 4.19 -7.11
C ALA A 60 -4.85 4.75 -7.66
N ARG A 61 -4.22 5.67 -6.92
CA ARG A 61 -2.95 6.27 -7.34
C ARG A 61 -1.80 5.26 -7.38
N ALA A 62 -1.73 4.33 -6.43
CA ALA A 62 -0.72 3.27 -6.43
C ALA A 62 -0.89 2.32 -7.62
N MET A 63 -2.14 2.00 -7.97
CA MET A 63 -2.44 1.20 -9.16
C MET A 63 -2.11 1.94 -10.46
N GLU A 64 -2.40 3.24 -10.54
CA GLU A 64 -2.12 4.06 -11.72
C GLU A 64 -0.61 4.15 -12.00
N LEU A 65 0.20 4.35 -10.97
CA LEU A 65 1.65 4.46 -11.10
C LEU A 65 2.32 3.15 -11.57
N ASN A 66 1.71 2.00 -11.27
CA ASN A 66 2.30 0.68 -11.50
C ASN A 66 1.30 -0.28 -12.19
N ILE A 67 0.54 0.21 -13.17
CA ILE A 67 -0.60 -0.53 -13.73
C ILE A 67 -0.22 -1.89 -14.33
N GLU A 68 0.96 -1.99 -14.96
CA GLU A 68 1.44 -3.24 -15.53
C GLU A 68 1.77 -4.27 -14.44
N ASP A 69 2.46 -3.84 -13.38
CA ASP A 69 2.77 -4.70 -12.24
C ASP A 69 1.47 -5.12 -11.52
N MET A 70 0.48 -4.24 -11.42
CA MET A 70 -0.82 -4.58 -10.85
C MET A 70 -1.56 -5.62 -11.69
N LYS A 71 -1.56 -5.51 -13.02
CA LYS A 71 -2.14 -6.55 -13.89
C LYS A 71 -1.41 -7.89 -13.78
N GLN A 72 -0.12 -7.89 -13.47
CA GLN A 72 0.64 -9.12 -13.27
C GLN A 72 0.30 -9.77 -11.92
N ASN A 73 0.18 -8.97 -10.87
CA ASN A 73 0.03 -9.44 -9.49
C ASN A 73 -1.42 -9.64 -9.04
N ASP A 74 -2.39 -8.97 -9.68
CA ASP A 74 -3.82 -9.09 -9.40
C ASP A 74 -4.57 -9.63 -10.65
N PRO A 75 -4.82 -10.95 -10.70
CA PRO A 75 -5.54 -11.57 -11.81
C PRO A 75 -6.97 -11.07 -11.98
N ALA A 76 -7.64 -10.64 -10.91
CA ALA A 76 -9.00 -10.13 -10.95
C ALA A 76 -9.04 -8.74 -11.58
N PHE A 77 -8.08 -7.88 -11.20
CA PHE A 77 -7.89 -6.58 -11.84
C PHE A 77 -7.57 -6.74 -13.32
N ARG A 78 -6.63 -7.63 -13.68
CA ARG A 78 -6.28 -7.88 -15.09
C ARG A 78 -7.51 -8.29 -15.92
N ALA A 79 -8.29 -9.25 -15.42
CA ALA A 79 -9.47 -9.72 -16.14
C ALA A 79 -10.51 -8.61 -16.33
N TYR A 80 -10.72 -7.77 -15.30
CA TYR A 80 -11.59 -6.61 -15.39
C TYR A 80 -11.08 -5.60 -16.42
N TYR A 81 -9.81 -5.20 -16.32
CA TYR A 81 -9.17 -4.23 -17.20
C TYR A 81 -9.21 -4.68 -18.67
N GLU A 82 -8.85 -5.93 -18.95
CA GLU A 82 -8.91 -6.49 -20.31
C GLU A 82 -10.33 -6.56 -20.86
N THR A 83 -11.33 -6.82 -20.01
CA THR A 83 -12.75 -6.83 -20.42
C THR A 83 -13.21 -5.44 -20.82
N VAL A 84 -12.82 -4.41 -20.06
CA VAL A 84 -13.13 -3.02 -20.39
C VAL A 84 -12.46 -2.62 -21.70
N ARG A 85 -11.17 -2.94 -21.88
CA ARG A 85 -10.42 -2.62 -23.11
C ARG A 85 -10.89 -3.37 -24.35
N ARG A 86 -11.34 -4.63 -24.21
CA ARG A 86 -11.82 -5.44 -25.34
C ARG A 86 -13.19 -5.01 -25.85
N ASN A 87 -14.02 -4.46 -24.97
CA ASN A 87 -15.33 -3.94 -25.37
C ASN A 87 -15.16 -2.51 -25.89
N SER A 88 -15.22 -2.33 -27.21
CA SER A 88 -15.01 -1.02 -27.86
C SER A 88 -15.97 0.08 -27.38
N THR A 89 -17.13 -0.30 -26.83
CA THR A 89 -18.07 0.63 -26.19
C THR A 89 -17.60 1.15 -24.83
N LEU A 90 -16.67 0.43 -24.17
CA LEU A 90 -16.08 0.76 -22.87
C LEU A 90 -14.61 1.20 -22.99
N ASP A 91 -14.00 1.14 -24.17
CA ASP A 91 -12.64 1.66 -24.40
C ASP A 91 -12.55 3.20 -24.35
N ILE A 92 -13.69 3.86 -24.07
CA ILE A 92 -13.75 5.31 -23.79
C ILE A 92 -13.16 5.68 -22.43
N TYR A 93 -12.95 4.72 -21.54
CA TYR A 93 -12.43 4.97 -20.20
C TYR A 93 -10.92 5.11 -20.19
N THR A 94 -10.40 6.14 -19.51
CA THR A 94 -8.97 6.24 -19.20
C THR A 94 -8.57 5.17 -18.20
N ASP A 95 -7.28 4.86 -18.10
CA ASP A 95 -6.79 3.89 -17.13
C ASP A 95 -7.20 4.20 -15.68
N ALA A 96 -7.12 5.47 -15.29
CA ALA A 96 -7.58 5.94 -13.99
C ALA A 96 -9.07 5.62 -13.77
N GLN A 97 -9.93 5.85 -14.77
CA GLN A 97 -11.36 5.54 -14.68
C GLN A 97 -11.62 4.03 -14.56
N VAL A 98 -10.86 3.19 -15.26
CA VAL A 98 -10.97 1.73 -15.13
C VAL A 98 -10.57 1.27 -13.73
N ILE A 99 -9.50 1.86 -13.16
CA ILE A 99 -9.04 1.57 -11.80
C ILE A 99 -10.10 1.98 -10.77
N GLU A 100 -10.66 3.18 -10.87
CA GLU A 100 -11.70 3.68 -9.95
C GLU A 100 -12.94 2.77 -9.96
N LEU A 101 -13.44 2.40 -11.14
CA LEU A 101 -14.58 1.50 -11.26
C LEU A 101 -14.30 0.09 -10.70
N TYR A 102 -13.06 -0.38 -10.84
CA TYR A 102 -12.66 -1.66 -10.26
C TYR A 102 -12.63 -1.61 -8.73
N LEU A 103 -12.07 -0.54 -8.15
CA LEU A 103 -12.02 -0.36 -6.70
C LEU A 103 -13.42 -0.21 -6.10
N ASP A 104 -14.30 0.57 -6.74
CA ASP A 104 -15.71 0.70 -6.33
C ASP A 104 -16.42 -0.68 -6.34
N LYS A 105 -16.22 -1.47 -7.39
CA LYS A 105 -16.73 -2.85 -7.46
C LYS A 105 -16.17 -3.73 -6.34
N ARG A 106 -14.89 -3.60 -5.99
CA ARG A 106 -14.27 -4.38 -4.90
C ARG A 106 -14.86 -4.02 -3.54
N GLU A 107 -15.12 -2.75 -3.28
CA GLU A 107 -15.75 -2.30 -2.02
C GLU A 107 -17.16 -2.88 -1.88
N VAL A 108 -17.96 -2.92 -2.95
CA VAL A 108 -19.32 -3.48 -2.92
C VAL A 108 -19.34 -5.00 -2.64
N ILE A 109 -18.26 -5.72 -2.90
CA ILE A 109 -18.18 -7.19 -2.71
C ILE A 109 -17.70 -7.55 -1.29
N LYS A 110 -17.31 -6.58 -0.45
CA LYS A 110 -16.81 -6.83 0.92
C LYS A 110 -17.92 -7.11 1.95
N ASP A 111 -19.20 -6.98 1.58
CA ASP A 111 -20.39 -7.30 2.40
C ASP A 111 -21.01 -8.67 2.04
#